data_AF-A0A524MM48-F1
#
_entry.id   AF-A0A524MM48-F1
#
_cell.length_a   1.000
_cell.length_b   1.000
_cell.length_c   1.000
_cell.angle_alpha   90.00
_cell.angle_beta   90.00
_cell.angle_gamma   90.00
#
_symmetry.space_group_name_H-M   'P 1'
#
loop_
_entity.id
_entity.type
_entity.pdbx_description
1 polymer ?
#
loop_
_entity_poly.entity_id
_entity_poly.type
_entity_poly.pdbx_seq_one_letter_code
_entity_poly.pdbx_strand_id
1 'polypeptide(L)'
;MNEEQTSATQTSSSSWDHDEIRRKISALQRRSESTRIPGLEDYLKQAGASILYCLSAMFILIGVWKLIGPVMAQSEQIRELLKCVSVLNVYELALLGVLVLVTKWRNVTDDAVSLTVLIGLFLVASGVAIDTIAVTGPIVAAVFGSVCFVLGIAKLAVMRKYVGIRLYGTLFAGLAVLLLWNFLISPIMAAVQEYKTADAELLRQVWQAGWILMLAGFVPVIVHALKGQPEEGQDGSLLRGSLMPWILVMVLSIAAGFHQYSVAYSFGVRSSLGDYLPLAAVLALVTVEVMRRHGVDRMSRAIIALAPLVAGLVVVAQQLYIEGASVSLGVMGYPPLILGLMCAFIAWRALKIGERAFLYVAALYLVGVVLTFGADPSTGLSYLNWNASGILLIVGVVALAIVRKNMGLAIVSVVLLAVGCTASRTACNLVQTVAEEPFDVFALILGGGITILCMLFAKAIPRFATMVGTLFLAVFLVRLQLWNEQLVLSSVIISGILAAGVWYRA
;
A
#
# COMPACT_ATOMS: atom_id res chain seq x y z
N MET A 1 25.19 -81.91 13.78
CA MET A 1 25.91 -81.03 14.73
C MET A 1 26.80 -80.13 13.90
N ASN A 2 26.52 -78.86 13.64
CA ASN A 2 25.69 -77.87 14.35
C ASN A 2 24.81 -77.08 13.36
N GLU A 3 23.56 -76.90 13.75
CA GLU A 3 22.69 -75.80 13.32
C GLU A 3 23.04 -74.57 14.16
N GLU A 4 23.20 -73.38 13.57
CA GLU A 4 22.73 -72.14 14.20
C GLU A 4 22.66 -70.95 13.22
N GLN A 5 21.42 -70.55 12.95
CA GLN A 5 20.92 -69.17 12.86
C GLN A 5 21.54 -68.21 11.82
N THR A 6 20.97 -68.24 10.61
CA THR A 6 20.87 -67.07 9.73
C THR A 6 19.53 -66.36 9.96
N SER A 7 19.57 -65.26 10.73
CA SER A 7 18.44 -64.37 10.97
C SER A 7 18.11 -63.57 9.70
N ALA A 8 16.94 -63.84 9.13
CA ALA A 8 16.36 -63.08 8.04
C ALA A 8 15.91 -61.69 8.51
N THR A 9 16.67 -60.66 8.14
CA THR A 9 16.26 -59.26 8.24
C THR A 9 15.18 -59.00 7.20
N GLN A 10 13.91 -59.11 7.59
CA GLN A 10 12.77 -58.59 6.83
C GLN A 10 12.95 -57.09 6.64
N THR A 11 13.43 -56.69 5.49
CA THR A 11 13.33 -55.32 4.99
C THR A 11 11.84 -55.06 4.75
N SER A 12 11.19 -54.37 5.70
CA SER A 12 9.85 -53.83 5.50
C SER A 12 9.96 -52.87 4.32
N SER A 13 9.57 -53.33 3.13
CA SER A 13 9.36 -52.47 1.99
C SER A 13 8.33 -51.44 2.45
N SER A 14 8.79 -50.21 2.65
CA SER A 14 7.93 -49.08 2.90
C SER A 14 7.06 -48.95 1.65
N SER A 15 5.91 -49.62 1.63
CA SER A 15 4.86 -49.29 0.69
C SER A 15 4.50 -47.85 1.04
N TRP A 16 5.07 -46.92 0.30
CA TRP A 16 4.68 -45.53 0.36
C TRP A 16 3.18 -45.54 0.18
N ASP A 17 2.47 -45.21 1.25
CA ASP A 17 1.02 -45.32 1.33
C ASP A 17 0.47 -44.40 0.23
N HIS A 18 0.08 -45.00 -0.89
CA HIS A 18 -0.38 -44.27 -2.07
C HIS A 18 -1.57 -43.36 -1.70
N ASP A 19 -2.27 -43.69 -0.61
CA ASP A 19 -3.34 -42.88 -0.04
C ASP A 19 -2.83 -41.63 0.67
N GLU A 20 -1.64 -41.64 1.28
CA GLU A 20 -1.02 -40.43 1.85
C GLU A 20 -0.59 -39.48 0.72
N ILE A 21 -0.03 -40.00 -0.37
CA ILE A 21 0.34 -39.20 -1.54
C ILE A 21 -0.92 -38.62 -2.20
N ARG A 22 -1.98 -39.40 -2.41
CA ARG A 22 -3.27 -38.88 -2.93
C ARG A 22 -3.89 -37.85 -1.99
N ARG A 23 -3.81 -38.03 -0.68
CA ARG A 23 -4.27 -37.03 0.30
C ARG A 23 -3.45 -35.73 0.23
N LYS A 24 -2.13 -35.81 0.08
CA LYS A 24 -1.28 -34.60 -0.11
C LYS A 24 -1.55 -33.92 -1.45
N ILE A 25 -1.68 -34.66 -2.55
CA ILE A 25 -1.99 -34.09 -3.87
C ILE A 25 -3.36 -33.43 -3.87
N SER A 26 -4.39 -34.09 -3.34
CA SER A 26 -5.75 -33.50 -3.25
C SER A 26 -5.79 -32.30 -2.30
N ALA A 27 -5.03 -32.31 -1.21
CA ALA A 27 -4.87 -31.13 -0.33
C ALA A 27 -4.15 -29.97 -1.05
N LEU A 28 -3.11 -30.26 -1.85
CA LEU A 28 -2.41 -29.25 -2.66
C LEU A 28 -3.28 -28.72 -3.79
N GLN A 29 -4.06 -29.57 -4.45
CA GLN A 29 -5.03 -29.16 -5.48
C GLN A 29 -6.12 -28.27 -4.88
N ARG A 30 -6.73 -28.67 -3.75
CA ARG A 30 -7.68 -27.82 -3.01
C ARG A 30 -7.06 -26.50 -2.56
N ARG A 31 -5.77 -26.49 -2.19
CA ARG A 31 -5.05 -25.27 -1.80
C ARG A 31 -4.76 -24.38 -3.01
N SER A 32 -4.38 -24.97 -4.15
CA SER A 32 -4.18 -24.27 -5.42
C SER A 32 -5.48 -23.67 -5.94
N GLU A 33 -6.60 -24.41 -5.84
CA GLU A 33 -7.94 -23.92 -6.15
C GLU A 33 -8.35 -22.77 -5.21
N SER A 34 -7.98 -22.82 -3.92
CA SER A 34 -8.27 -21.73 -2.97
C SER A 34 -7.49 -20.43 -3.23
N THR A 35 -6.36 -20.51 -3.94
CA THR A 35 -5.58 -19.31 -4.34
C THR A 35 -6.04 -18.71 -5.66
N ARG A 36 -6.86 -19.41 -6.44
CA ARG A 36 -7.48 -18.80 -7.62
C ARG A 36 -8.56 -17.85 -7.14
N ILE A 37 -8.43 -16.57 -7.49
CA ILE A 37 -9.47 -15.56 -7.26
C ILE A 37 -10.66 -16.01 -8.12
N PRO A 38 -11.76 -16.53 -7.53
CA PRO A 38 -12.90 -16.99 -8.30
C PRO A 38 -13.44 -15.78 -9.09
N GLY A 39 -13.55 -15.94 -10.41
CA GLY A 39 -13.95 -14.86 -11.30
C GLY A 39 -12.84 -14.02 -11.93
N LEU A 40 -11.57 -14.04 -11.47
CA LEU A 40 -10.49 -13.34 -12.21
C LEU A 40 -10.02 -14.13 -13.43
N GLU A 41 -9.91 -15.46 -13.34
CA GLU A 41 -9.62 -16.29 -14.51
C GLU A 41 -10.78 -16.24 -15.51
N ASP A 42 -12.02 -16.29 -15.03
CA ASP A 42 -13.20 -16.15 -15.89
C ASP A 42 -13.29 -14.75 -16.47
N TYR A 43 -12.97 -13.72 -15.69
CA TYR A 43 -12.80 -12.36 -16.19
C TYR A 43 -11.70 -12.31 -17.24
N LEU A 44 -10.51 -12.86 -17.03
CA LEU A 44 -9.42 -12.81 -18.02
C LEU A 44 -9.76 -13.63 -19.28
N LYS A 45 -10.47 -14.75 -19.14
CA LYS A 45 -10.96 -15.56 -20.26
C LYS A 45 -12.05 -14.84 -21.04
N GLN A 46 -13.02 -14.21 -20.37
CA GLN A 46 -14.06 -13.38 -21.00
C GLN A 46 -13.48 -12.05 -21.53
N ALA A 47 -12.49 -11.49 -20.84
CA ALA A 47 -11.84 -10.24 -21.17
C ALA A 47 -10.77 -10.40 -22.26
N GLY A 48 -10.47 -11.61 -22.72
CA GLY A 48 -9.61 -11.82 -23.90
C GLY A 48 -10.12 -11.04 -25.12
N ALA A 49 -11.44 -10.91 -25.29
CA ALA A 49 -12.06 -10.00 -26.27
C ALA A 49 -12.11 -8.53 -25.79
N SER A 50 -12.26 -8.30 -24.49
CA SER A 50 -12.33 -6.97 -23.87
C SER A 50 -11.01 -6.19 -23.85
N ILE A 51 -9.84 -6.84 -23.79
CA ILE A 51 -8.55 -6.12 -23.75
C ILE A 51 -8.32 -5.40 -25.07
N LEU A 52 -8.55 -6.07 -26.20
CA LEU A 52 -8.46 -5.45 -27.53
C LEU A 52 -9.46 -4.30 -27.67
N TYR A 53 -10.67 -4.43 -27.10
CA TYR A 53 -11.65 -3.35 -27.07
C TYR A 53 -11.19 -2.15 -26.23
N CYS A 54 -10.67 -2.38 -25.02
CA CYS A 54 -10.11 -1.31 -24.18
C CYS A 54 -8.90 -0.64 -24.85
N LEU A 55 -8.07 -1.41 -25.54
CA LEU A 55 -6.87 -0.94 -26.23
C LEU A 55 -7.27 -0.15 -27.50
N SER A 56 -8.30 -0.59 -28.23
CA SER A 56 -8.94 0.16 -29.32
C SER A 56 -9.53 1.47 -28.82
N ALA A 57 -10.27 1.45 -27.71
CA ALA A 57 -10.78 2.64 -27.07
C ALA A 57 -9.67 3.60 -26.62
N MET A 58 -8.57 3.09 -26.06
CA MET A 58 -7.39 3.91 -25.75
C MET A 58 -6.81 4.54 -27.00
N PHE A 59 -6.69 3.81 -28.12
CA PHE A 59 -6.21 4.40 -29.37
C PHE A 59 -7.16 5.46 -29.92
N ILE A 60 -8.47 5.25 -29.82
CA ILE A 60 -9.48 6.26 -30.18
C ILE A 60 -9.29 7.49 -29.29
N LEU A 61 -9.17 7.33 -27.97
CA LEU A 61 -8.91 8.42 -27.03
C LEU A 61 -7.62 9.17 -27.35
N ILE A 62 -6.53 8.47 -27.66
CA ILE A 62 -5.26 9.07 -28.06
C ILE A 62 -5.42 9.82 -29.39
N GLY A 63 -6.16 9.26 -30.35
CA GLY A 63 -6.47 9.90 -31.63
C GLY A 63 -7.30 11.17 -31.46
N VAL A 64 -8.35 11.09 -30.64
CA VAL A 64 -9.20 12.22 -30.25
C VAL A 64 -8.36 13.30 -29.57
N TRP A 65 -7.50 12.95 -28.63
CA TRP A 65 -6.58 13.89 -27.99
C TRP A 65 -5.64 14.55 -28.99
N LYS A 66 -5.05 13.79 -29.92
CA LYS A 66 -4.17 14.35 -30.96
C LYS A 66 -4.90 15.27 -31.95
N LEU A 67 -6.19 15.04 -32.19
CA LEU A 67 -7.01 15.90 -33.05
C LEU A 67 -7.49 17.15 -32.31
N ILE A 68 -7.92 16.98 -31.06
CA ILE A 68 -8.50 18.05 -30.25
C ILE A 68 -7.42 18.94 -29.63
N GLY A 69 -6.29 18.38 -29.21
CA GLY A 69 -5.21 19.10 -28.53
C GLY A 69 -4.72 20.33 -29.28
N PRO A 70 -4.38 20.25 -30.58
CA PRO A 70 -3.98 21.42 -31.38
C PRO A 70 -5.10 22.46 -31.48
N VAL A 71 -6.36 22.03 -31.64
CA VAL A 71 -7.51 22.93 -31.70
C VAL A 71 -7.70 23.65 -30.36
N MET A 72 -7.56 22.93 -29.24
CA MET A 72 -7.62 23.53 -27.91
C MET A 72 -6.44 24.48 -27.64
N ALA A 73 -5.25 24.18 -28.17
CA ALA A 73 -4.06 25.01 -27.98
C ALA A 73 -4.07 26.28 -28.83
N GLN A 74 -4.70 26.26 -30.01
CA GLN A 74 -4.75 27.40 -30.93
C GLN A 74 -6.02 28.25 -30.79
N SER A 75 -7.08 27.70 -30.19
CA SER A 75 -8.33 28.43 -30.03
C SER A 75 -8.29 29.34 -28.81
N GLU A 76 -8.06 30.64 -29.05
CA GLU A 76 -8.31 31.69 -28.06
C GLU A 76 -9.82 31.90 -27.81
N GLN A 77 -10.68 31.32 -28.65
CA GLN A 77 -12.12 31.53 -28.60
C GLN A 77 -12.81 30.49 -27.73
N ILE A 78 -13.24 30.90 -26.54
CA ILE A 78 -14.06 30.13 -25.59
C ILE A 78 -15.20 29.36 -26.28
N ARG A 79 -15.82 29.97 -27.31
CA ARG A 79 -16.94 29.35 -28.05
C ARG A 79 -16.55 28.03 -28.72
N GLU A 80 -15.34 27.89 -29.25
CA GLU A 80 -14.90 26.66 -29.91
C GLU A 80 -14.57 25.57 -28.89
N LEU A 81 -13.95 25.95 -27.77
CA LEU A 81 -13.71 25.06 -26.63
C LEU A 81 -15.04 24.50 -26.08
N LEU A 82 -16.06 25.35 -25.93
CA LEU A 82 -17.40 24.92 -25.48
C LEU A 82 -18.06 23.95 -26.46
N LYS A 83 -17.92 24.16 -27.77
CA LYS A 83 -18.41 23.20 -28.78
C LYS A 83 -17.71 21.86 -28.62
N CYS A 84 -16.39 21.86 -28.40
CA CYS A 84 -15.61 20.65 -28.20
C CYS A 84 -16.09 19.86 -26.96
N VAL A 85 -16.22 20.51 -25.80
CA VAL A 85 -16.74 19.89 -24.57
C VAL A 85 -18.18 19.38 -24.74
N SER A 86 -19.01 20.10 -25.50
CA SER A 86 -20.37 19.67 -25.81
C SER A 86 -20.38 18.40 -26.66
N VAL A 87 -19.56 18.33 -27.72
CA VAL A 87 -19.43 17.13 -28.57
C VAL A 87 -18.94 15.94 -27.76
N LEU A 88 -17.97 16.13 -26.86
CA LEU A 88 -17.48 15.07 -25.97
C LEU A 88 -18.60 14.52 -25.08
N ASN A 89 -19.42 15.39 -24.49
CA ASN A 89 -20.56 14.97 -23.66
C ASN A 89 -21.65 14.26 -24.47
N VAL A 90 -21.94 14.71 -25.69
CA VAL A 90 -22.89 14.02 -26.60
C VAL A 90 -22.38 12.62 -26.94
N TYR A 91 -21.08 12.49 -27.22
CA TYR A 91 -20.46 11.19 -27.45
C TYR A 91 -20.56 10.26 -26.23
N GLU A 92 -20.29 10.78 -25.03
CA GLU A 92 -20.43 10.01 -23.78
C GLU A 92 -21.89 9.58 -23.52
N LEU A 93 -22.87 10.44 -23.81
CA LEU A 93 -24.29 10.08 -23.73
C LEU A 93 -24.67 9.01 -24.76
N ALA A 94 -24.11 9.05 -25.96
CA ALA A 94 -24.31 8.01 -26.97
C ALA A 94 -23.75 6.67 -26.49
N LEU A 95 -22.54 6.66 -25.90
CA LEU A 95 -21.96 5.46 -25.29
C LEU A 95 -22.83 4.92 -24.16
N LEU A 96 -23.32 5.77 -23.26
CA LEU A 96 -24.26 5.36 -22.22
C LEU A 96 -25.55 4.79 -22.81
N GLY A 97 -26.06 5.35 -23.89
CA GLY A 97 -27.21 4.82 -24.63
C GLY A 97 -26.94 3.41 -25.18
N VAL A 98 -25.76 3.20 -25.79
CA VAL A 98 -25.31 1.88 -26.25
C VAL A 98 -25.18 0.91 -25.07
N LEU A 99 -24.63 1.35 -23.92
CA LEU A 99 -24.54 0.53 -22.72
C LEU A 99 -25.91 0.03 -22.29
N VAL A 100 -26.87 0.95 -22.19
CA VAL A 100 -28.24 0.64 -21.78
C VAL A 100 -28.88 -0.31 -22.78
N LEU A 101 -28.71 -0.09 -24.09
CA LEU A 101 -29.24 -0.95 -25.14
C LEU A 101 -28.67 -2.38 -25.07
N VAL A 102 -27.35 -2.52 -24.96
CA VAL A 102 -26.68 -3.82 -24.87
C VAL A 102 -27.11 -4.57 -23.60
N THR A 103 -27.17 -3.87 -22.47
CA THR A 103 -27.45 -4.49 -21.16
C THR A 103 -28.92 -4.80 -20.92
N LYS A 104 -29.83 -3.95 -21.41
CA LYS A 104 -31.29 -4.16 -21.25
C LYS A 104 -31.90 -4.99 -22.35
N TRP A 105 -31.48 -4.84 -23.59
CA TRP A 105 -32.15 -5.50 -24.72
C TRP A 105 -31.44 -6.76 -25.18
N ARG A 106 -30.11 -6.73 -25.27
CA ARG A 106 -29.34 -7.90 -25.73
C ARG A 106 -28.97 -8.84 -24.58
N ASN A 107 -28.97 -8.35 -23.33
CA ASN A 107 -28.54 -9.10 -22.15
C ASN A 107 -27.12 -9.70 -22.31
N VAL A 108 -26.29 -9.07 -23.15
CA VAL A 108 -24.88 -9.43 -23.36
C VAL A 108 -24.08 -8.65 -22.32
N THR A 109 -23.55 -9.36 -21.34
CA THR A 109 -22.94 -8.73 -20.16
C THR A 109 -21.44 -8.52 -20.29
N ASP A 110 -20.81 -9.23 -21.22
CA ASP A 110 -19.35 -9.26 -21.34
C ASP A 110 -18.82 -7.95 -21.94
N ASP A 111 -19.47 -7.44 -23.00
CA ASP A 111 -19.13 -6.15 -23.61
C ASP A 111 -19.50 -4.93 -22.74
N ALA A 112 -20.40 -5.11 -21.78
CA ALA A 112 -20.89 -4.02 -20.95
C ALA A 112 -19.85 -3.55 -19.92
N VAL A 113 -18.92 -4.44 -19.53
CA VAL A 113 -17.88 -4.13 -18.53
C VAL A 113 -16.89 -3.12 -19.09
N SER A 114 -16.35 -3.38 -20.28
CA SER A 114 -15.40 -2.48 -20.96
C SER A 114 -16.01 -1.12 -21.24
N LEU A 115 -17.27 -1.10 -21.68
CA LEU A 115 -17.98 0.13 -21.99
C LEU A 115 -18.34 0.93 -20.72
N THR A 116 -18.57 0.25 -19.60
CA THR A 116 -18.70 0.90 -18.29
C THR A 116 -17.38 1.53 -17.83
N VAL A 117 -16.26 0.83 -17.99
CA VAL A 117 -14.92 1.37 -17.67
C VAL A 117 -14.65 2.62 -18.51
N LEU A 118 -14.98 2.55 -19.80
CA LEU A 118 -14.85 3.66 -20.74
C LEU A 118 -15.69 4.87 -20.31
N ILE A 119 -16.96 4.69 -19.94
CA ILE A 119 -17.80 5.77 -19.40
C ILE A 119 -17.18 6.35 -18.12
N GLY A 120 -16.65 5.50 -17.23
CA GLY A 120 -15.91 5.96 -16.05
C GLY A 120 -14.72 6.87 -16.39
N LEU A 121 -13.93 6.50 -17.40
CA LEU A 121 -12.82 7.34 -17.89
C LEU A 121 -13.32 8.66 -18.49
N PHE A 122 -14.39 8.64 -19.29
CA PHE A 122 -14.96 9.85 -19.90
C PHE A 122 -15.59 10.82 -18.89
N LEU A 123 -16.15 10.30 -17.79
CA LEU A 123 -16.63 11.14 -16.68
C LEU A 123 -15.54 12.05 -16.14
N VAL A 124 -14.31 11.54 -16.01
CA VAL A 124 -13.16 12.32 -15.57
C VAL A 124 -12.59 13.16 -16.71
N ALA A 125 -12.44 12.59 -17.91
CA ALA A 125 -11.88 13.29 -19.07
C ALA A 125 -12.67 14.54 -19.44
N SER A 126 -13.99 14.54 -19.23
CA SER A 126 -14.83 15.73 -19.39
C SER A 126 -14.43 16.86 -18.43
N GLY A 127 -13.94 16.55 -17.22
CA GLY A 127 -13.37 17.54 -16.30
C GLY A 127 -12.04 18.09 -16.79
N VAL A 128 -11.15 17.23 -17.29
CA VAL A 128 -9.89 17.66 -17.93
C VAL A 128 -10.15 18.62 -19.09
N ALA A 129 -11.20 18.37 -19.88
CA ALA A 129 -11.57 19.25 -20.98
C ALA A 129 -12.08 20.64 -20.51
N ILE A 130 -12.57 20.76 -19.27
CA ILE A 130 -12.94 22.05 -18.66
C ILE A 130 -11.71 22.84 -18.23
N ASP A 131 -10.57 22.18 -17.96
CA ASP A 131 -9.30 22.84 -17.63
C ASP A 131 -8.92 23.88 -18.70
N THR A 132 -9.15 23.57 -19.97
CA THR A 132 -8.80 24.47 -21.09
C THR A 132 -9.71 25.70 -21.16
N ILE A 133 -10.97 25.59 -20.76
CA ILE A 133 -11.90 26.72 -20.67
C ILE A 133 -11.60 27.56 -19.42
N ALA A 134 -11.17 26.92 -18.32
CA ALA A 134 -10.91 27.59 -17.06
C ALA A 134 -9.87 28.71 -17.20
N VAL A 135 -8.80 28.47 -17.98
CA VAL A 135 -7.73 29.45 -18.24
C VAL A 135 -8.24 30.73 -18.93
N THR A 136 -9.24 30.62 -19.81
CA THR A 136 -9.78 31.75 -20.57
C THR A 136 -11.00 32.42 -19.91
N GLY A 137 -11.75 31.70 -19.09
CA GLY A 137 -12.96 32.23 -18.44
C GLY A 137 -13.39 31.40 -17.23
N PRO A 138 -12.88 31.69 -16.01
CA PRO A 138 -13.16 30.87 -14.82
C PRO A 138 -14.64 30.78 -14.48
N ILE A 139 -15.40 31.87 -14.63
CA ILE A 139 -16.86 31.88 -14.38
C ILE A 139 -17.58 30.98 -15.38
N VAL A 140 -17.25 31.07 -16.67
CA VAL A 140 -17.85 30.23 -17.72
C VAL A 140 -17.52 28.77 -17.46
N ALA A 141 -16.27 28.46 -17.11
CA ALA A 141 -15.83 27.13 -16.75
C ALA A 141 -16.56 26.60 -15.49
N ALA A 142 -16.83 27.43 -14.48
CA ALA A 142 -17.57 27.04 -13.29
C ALA A 142 -19.05 26.69 -13.61
N VAL A 143 -19.70 27.48 -14.46
CA VAL A 143 -21.07 27.23 -14.92
C VAL A 143 -21.13 25.91 -15.70
N PHE A 144 -20.26 25.74 -16.70
CA PHE A 144 -20.23 24.51 -17.50
C PHE A 144 -19.76 23.29 -16.69
N GLY A 145 -18.84 23.47 -15.74
CA GLY A 145 -18.44 22.47 -14.76
C GLY A 145 -19.60 21.99 -13.91
N SER A 146 -20.43 22.92 -13.42
CA SER A 146 -21.64 22.59 -12.66
C SER A 146 -22.65 21.81 -13.50
N VAL A 147 -22.84 22.19 -14.77
CA VAL A 147 -23.70 21.44 -15.71
C VAL A 147 -23.14 20.03 -15.97
N CYS A 148 -21.84 19.91 -16.22
CA CYS A 148 -21.17 18.62 -16.44
C CYS A 148 -21.21 17.73 -15.19
N PHE A 149 -21.11 18.32 -14.00
CA PHE A 149 -21.31 17.62 -12.73
C PHE A 149 -22.72 17.03 -12.63
N VAL A 150 -23.76 17.83 -12.86
CA VAL A 150 -25.16 17.34 -12.86
C VAL A 150 -25.36 16.22 -13.89
N LEU A 151 -24.79 16.37 -15.09
CA LEU A 151 -24.81 15.31 -16.10
C LEU A 151 -24.06 14.06 -15.63
N GLY A 152 -22.90 14.19 -15.00
CA GLY A 152 -22.15 13.06 -14.44
C GLY A 152 -22.93 12.29 -13.37
N ILE A 153 -23.62 13.01 -12.48
CA ILE A 153 -24.53 12.42 -11.49
C ILE A 153 -25.70 11.70 -12.17
N ALA A 154 -26.29 12.30 -13.21
CA ALA A 154 -27.35 11.67 -13.98
C ALA A 154 -26.87 10.39 -14.67
N LYS A 155 -25.66 10.38 -15.25
CA LYS A 155 -25.04 9.20 -15.87
C LYS A 155 -24.84 8.08 -14.83
N LEU A 156 -24.30 8.38 -13.65
CA LEU A 156 -24.19 7.40 -12.55
C LEU A 156 -25.55 6.87 -12.11
N ALA A 157 -26.58 7.71 -12.05
CA ALA A 157 -27.94 7.29 -11.72
C ALA A 157 -28.55 6.36 -12.78
N VAL A 158 -28.30 6.65 -14.07
CA VAL A 158 -28.71 5.78 -15.20
C VAL A 158 -27.99 4.44 -15.14
N MET A 159 -26.68 4.43 -14.86
CA MET A 159 -25.91 3.18 -14.67
C MET A 159 -26.46 2.35 -13.50
N ARG A 160 -26.78 2.99 -12.38
CA ARG A 160 -27.43 2.31 -11.25
C ARG A 160 -28.78 1.72 -11.63
N LYS A 161 -29.66 2.51 -12.26
CA LYS A 161 -31.06 2.14 -12.52
C LYS A 161 -31.22 1.17 -13.70
N TYR A 162 -30.53 1.42 -14.80
CA TYR A 162 -30.74 0.70 -16.06
C TYR A 162 -29.64 -0.32 -16.35
N VAL A 163 -28.39 -0.08 -15.97
CA VAL A 163 -27.33 -1.09 -16.17
C VAL A 163 -27.35 -2.13 -15.04
N GLY A 164 -27.85 -1.74 -13.86
CA GLY A 164 -27.98 -2.63 -12.70
C GLY A 164 -26.71 -2.69 -11.84
N ILE A 165 -25.82 -1.71 -11.98
CA ILE A 165 -24.63 -1.59 -11.13
C ILE A 165 -25.08 -1.26 -9.71
N ARG A 166 -24.63 -2.05 -8.73
CA ARG A 166 -24.97 -1.91 -7.31
C ARG A 166 -24.28 -0.72 -6.64
N LEU A 167 -24.62 0.50 -7.07
CA LEU A 167 -24.17 1.74 -6.46
C LEU A 167 -25.03 2.06 -5.23
N TYR A 168 -24.61 1.56 -4.06
CA TYR A 168 -25.22 1.90 -2.78
C TYR A 168 -25.13 3.40 -2.50
N GLY A 169 -26.06 3.93 -1.70
CA GLY A 169 -26.13 5.37 -1.42
C GLY A 169 -24.82 5.97 -0.89
N THR A 170 -24.09 5.24 -0.04
CA THR A 170 -22.76 5.66 0.46
C THR A 170 -21.70 5.69 -0.64
N LEU A 171 -21.69 4.70 -1.54
CA LEU A 171 -20.75 4.65 -2.65
C LEU A 171 -21.04 5.76 -3.66
N PHE A 172 -22.33 5.96 -3.96
CA PHE A 172 -22.81 7.02 -4.83
C PHE A 172 -22.44 8.41 -4.29
N ALA A 173 -22.61 8.65 -2.99
CA ALA A 173 -22.21 9.89 -2.35
C ALA A 173 -20.69 10.14 -2.46
N GLY A 174 -19.87 9.12 -2.23
CA GLY A 174 -18.42 9.22 -2.40
C GLY A 174 -18.02 9.56 -3.84
N LEU A 175 -18.60 8.87 -4.83
CA LEU A 175 -18.39 9.17 -6.24
C LEU A 175 -18.90 10.57 -6.63
N ALA A 176 -20.00 11.03 -6.04
CA ALA A 176 -20.51 12.36 -6.28
C ALA A 176 -19.53 13.44 -5.79
N VAL A 177 -18.90 13.26 -4.62
CA VAL A 177 -17.87 14.19 -4.12
C VAL A 177 -16.66 14.20 -5.05
N LEU A 178 -16.21 13.03 -5.53
CA LEU A 178 -15.10 12.95 -6.49
C LEU A 178 -15.44 13.69 -7.80
N LEU A 179 -16.64 13.49 -8.36
CA LEU A 179 -17.07 14.19 -9.56
C LEU A 179 -17.23 15.69 -9.34
N LEU A 180 -17.79 16.11 -8.20
CA LEU A 180 -17.92 17.52 -7.86
C LEU A 180 -16.57 18.22 -7.92
N TRP A 181 -15.56 17.62 -7.29
CA TRP A 181 -14.21 18.15 -7.31
C TRP A 181 -13.61 18.16 -8.72
N ASN A 182 -13.75 17.04 -9.44
CA ASN A 182 -13.27 16.88 -10.81
C ASN A 182 -13.79 17.96 -11.78
N PHE A 183 -15.00 18.48 -11.57
CA PHE A 183 -15.55 19.53 -12.44
C PHE A 183 -15.32 20.96 -11.95
N LEU A 184 -14.98 21.15 -10.66
CA LEU A 184 -14.88 22.48 -10.06
C LEU A 184 -13.47 22.93 -9.71
N ILE A 185 -12.50 22.01 -9.62
CA ILE A 185 -11.13 22.37 -9.25
C ILE A 185 -10.53 23.42 -10.19
N SER A 186 -10.59 23.21 -11.51
CA SER A 186 -9.94 24.07 -12.49
C SER A 186 -10.56 25.47 -12.56
N PRO A 187 -11.90 25.63 -12.57
CA PRO A 187 -12.52 26.94 -12.40
C PRO A 187 -12.10 27.67 -11.12
N ILE A 188 -11.98 26.97 -9.99
CA ILE A 188 -11.54 27.56 -8.71
C ILE A 188 -10.07 28.00 -8.82
N MET A 189 -9.20 27.15 -9.35
CA MET A 189 -7.77 27.45 -9.56
C MET A 189 -7.59 28.66 -10.47
N ALA A 190 -8.32 28.72 -11.59
CA ALA A 190 -8.30 29.84 -12.51
C ALA A 190 -8.82 31.14 -11.87
N ALA A 191 -9.91 31.07 -11.10
CA ALA A 191 -10.43 32.22 -10.38
C ALA A 191 -9.39 32.77 -9.38
N VAL A 192 -8.70 31.89 -8.64
CA VAL A 192 -7.63 32.28 -7.73
C VAL A 192 -6.48 32.93 -8.49
N GLN A 193 -6.07 32.38 -9.63
CA GLN A 193 -5.00 32.95 -10.46
C GLN A 193 -5.36 34.33 -11.03
N GLU A 194 -6.63 34.59 -11.35
CA GLU A 194 -7.11 35.89 -11.87
C GLU A 194 -7.01 37.01 -10.82
N TYR A 195 -7.15 36.68 -9.53
CA TYR A 195 -6.81 37.61 -8.46
C TYR A 195 -5.29 37.84 -8.47
N LYS A 196 -4.85 38.96 -9.05
CA LYS A 196 -3.45 39.41 -9.29
C LYS A 196 -2.47 39.35 -8.11
N THR A 197 -2.90 38.90 -6.94
CA THR A 197 -2.15 38.73 -5.71
C THR A 197 -1.91 37.26 -5.35
N ALA A 198 -2.35 36.31 -6.17
CA ALA A 198 -2.15 34.90 -5.89
C ALA A 198 -0.67 34.52 -5.99
N ASP A 199 -0.04 34.33 -4.83
CA ASP A 199 1.25 33.70 -4.72
C ASP A 199 1.15 32.22 -5.16
N ALA A 200 2.24 31.66 -5.69
CA ALA A 200 2.35 30.26 -6.07
C ALA A 200 2.00 29.31 -4.92
N GLU A 201 2.26 29.74 -3.68
CA GLU A 201 1.88 29.01 -2.48
C GLU A 201 0.36 28.92 -2.29
N LEU A 202 -0.40 29.99 -2.57
CA LEU A 202 -1.86 29.96 -2.47
C LEU A 202 -2.46 29.00 -3.50
N LEU A 203 -1.98 29.03 -4.76
CA LEU A 203 -2.42 28.09 -5.79
C LEU A 203 -2.14 26.65 -5.40
N ARG A 204 -0.98 26.39 -4.80
CA ARG A 204 -0.62 25.06 -4.30
C ARG A 204 -1.52 24.60 -3.15
N GLN A 205 -1.86 25.47 -2.21
CA GLN A 205 -2.78 25.16 -1.12
C GLN A 205 -4.19 24.85 -1.62
N VAL A 206 -4.68 25.57 -2.61
CA VAL A 206 -5.99 25.30 -3.25
C VAL A 206 -5.96 23.95 -3.98
N TRP A 207 -4.88 23.66 -4.70
CA TRP A 207 -4.68 22.35 -5.33
C TRP A 207 -4.62 21.21 -4.30
N GLN A 208 -3.91 21.39 -3.19
CA GLN A 208 -3.82 20.45 -2.07
C GLN A 208 -5.16 20.26 -1.33
N ALA A 209 -5.97 21.32 -1.18
CA ALA A 209 -7.32 21.21 -0.66
C ALA A 209 -8.16 20.22 -1.49
N GLY A 210 -7.83 20.08 -2.77
CA GLY A 210 -8.41 19.06 -3.63
C GLY A 210 -8.11 17.64 -3.25
N TRP A 211 -6.88 17.35 -2.81
CA TRP A 211 -6.56 16.03 -2.26
C TRP A 211 -7.41 15.74 -1.03
N ILE A 212 -7.59 16.71 -0.13
CA ILE A 212 -8.45 16.57 1.05
C ILE A 212 -9.89 16.27 0.63
N LEU A 213 -10.43 16.98 -0.34
CA LEU A 213 -11.80 16.74 -0.81
C LEU A 213 -11.95 15.38 -1.48
N MET A 214 -10.95 14.95 -2.26
CA MET A 214 -10.92 13.61 -2.84
C MET A 214 -10.89 12.53 -1.74
N LEU A 215 -10.04 12.68 -0.72
CA LEU A 215 -10.01 11.79 0.44
C LEU A 215 -11.35 11.77 1.18
N ALA A 216 -11.99 12.91 1.35
CA ALA A 216 -13.33 13.00 1.93
C ALA A 216 -14.36 12.21 1.09
N GLY A 217 -14.26 12.26 -0.25
CA GLY A 217 -15.05 11.42 -1.16
C GLY A 217 -14.75 9.92 -1.01
N PHE A 218 -13.53 9.54 -0.63
CA PHE A 218 -13.16 8.15 -0.39
C PHE A 218 -13.61 7.60 0.97
N VAL A 219 -13.87 8.44 1.97
CA VAL A 219 -14.36 7.98 3.28
C VAL A 219 -15.67 7.17 3.15
N PRO A 220 -16.73 7.65 2.47
CA PRO A 220 -17.94 6.86 2.22
C PRO A 220 -17.69 5.55 1.48
N VAL A 221 -16.76 5.55 0.51
CA VAL A 221 -16.38 4.37 -0.27
C VAL A 221 -15.76 3.32 0.64
N ILE A 222 -14.79 3.70 1.48
CA ILE A 222 -14.13 2.81 2.43
C ILE A 222 -15.11 2.32 3.51
N VAL A 223 -15.95 3.20 4.06
CA VAL A 223 -16.98 2.83 5.03
C VAL A 223 -17.94 1.80 4.44
N HIS A 224 -18.35 1.98 3.19
CA HIS A 224 -19.15 0.99 2.48
C HIS A 224 -18.40 -0.33 2.32
N ALA A 225 -17.12 -0.26 1.93
CA ALA A 225 -16.24 -1.39 1.74
C ALA A 225 -16.16 -2.25 3.01
N LEU A 226 -15.98 -1.62 4.18
CA LEU A 226 -15.89 -2.28 5.48
C LEU A 226 -17.19 -2.91 5.99
N LYS A 227 -18.36 -2.39 5.60
CA LYS A 227 -19.67 -2.90 6.05
C LYS A 227 -20.15 -4.14 5.29
N GLY A 228 -19.61 -4.40 4.10
CA GLY A 228 -20.09 -5.50 3.27
C GLY A 228 -19.66 -6.86 3.81
N GLN A 229 -20.63 -7.76 3.90
CA GLN A 229 -20.41 -9.19 4.06
C GLN A 229 -19.85 -9.77 2.75
N PRO A 230 -19.05 -10.85 2.80
CA PRO A 230 -18.70 -11.59 1.60
C PRO A 230 -19.99 -12.02 0.90
N GLU A 231 -20.12 -11.72 -0.40
CA GLU A 231 -21.28 -12.17 -1.17
C GLU A 231 -21.11 -13.68 -1.43
N GLU A 232 -21.88 -14.52 -0.73
CA GLU A 232 -21.94 -15.95 -1.02
C GLU A 232 -22.81 -16.19 -2.27
N GLY A 233 -22.18 -16.73 -3.32
CA GLY A 233 -22.83 -17.60 -4.29
C GLY A 233 -23.90 -16.99 -5.19
N GLN A 234 -23.73 -15.77 -5.72
CA GLN A 234 -24.58 -15.31 -6.82
C GLN A 234 -23.95 -15.63 -8.17
N ASP A 235 -24.53 -16.61 -8.88
CA ASP A 235 -24.30 -16.96 -10.30
C ASP A 235 -24.78 -15.85 -11.27
N GLY A 236 -24.46 -14.60 -10.95
CA GLY A 236 -24.82 -13.44 -11.75
C GLY A 236 -23.68 -12.97 -12.65
N SER A 237 -24.04 -12.34 -13.77
CA SER A 237 -23.06 -11.67 -14.62
C SER A 237 -22.22 -10.65 -13.85
N LEU A 238 -20.93 -10.53 -14.20
CA LEU A 238 -19.96 -9.65 -13.55
C LEU A 238 -20.47 -8.21 -13.36
N LEU A 239 -21.17 -7.70 -14.37
CA LEU A 239 -21.75 -6.35 -14.41
C LEU A 239 -22.72 -6.09 -13.25
N ARG A 240 -23.50 -7.10 -12.85
CA ARG A 240 -24.48 -7.02 -11.76
C ARG A 240 -23.90 -7.51 -10.42
N GLY A 241 -22.71 -8.11 -10.44
CA GLY A 241 -22.00 -8.58 -9.26
C GLY A 241 -21.44 -7.44 -8.41
N SER A 242 -20.94 -7.78 -7.23
CA SER A 242 -20.31 -6.79 -6.33
C SER A 242 -18.98 -6.23 -6.84
N LEU A 243 -18.29 -6.90 -7.78
CA LEU A 243 -16.99 -6.43 -8.26
C LEU A 243 -17.09 -5.16 -9.12
N MET A 244 -18.13 -5.04 -9.94
CA MET A 244 -18.24 -3.96 -10.91
C MET A 244 -18.23 -2.54 -10.31
N PRO A 245 -18.98 -2.25 -9.23
CA PRO A 245 -18.86 -0.97 -8.52
C PRO A 245 -17.43 -0.64 -8.09
N TRP A 246 -16.64 -1.64 -7.65
CA TRP A 246 -15.26 -1.43 -7.22
C TRP A 246 -14.32 -1.17 -8.38
N ILE A 247 -14.50 -1.85 -9.51
CA ILE A 247 -13.76 -1.55 -10.75
C ILE A 247 -14.02 -0.09 -11.11
N LEU A 248 -15.29 0.35 -11.11
CA LEU A 248 -15.65 1.73 -11.40
C LEU A 248 -15.00 2.71 -10.42
N VAL A 249 -15.02 2.44 -9.12
CA VAL A 249 -14.32 3.26 -8.11
C VAL A 249 -12.83 3.35 -8.42
N MET A 250 -12.15 2.23 -8.66
CA MET A 250 -10.71 2.21 -8.92
C MET A 250 -10.36 3.01 -10.18
N VAL A 251 -11.12 2.83 -11.26
CA VAL A 251 -10.97 3.58 -12.51
C VAL A 251 -11.14 5.08 -12.27
N LEU A 252 -12.24 5.50 -11.62
CA LEU A 252 -12.50 6.90 -11.32
C LEU A 252 -11.43 7.50 -10.39
N SER A 253 -10.91 6.72 -9.45
CA SER A 253 -9.86 7.16 -8.51
C SER A 253 -8.54 7.43 -9.24
N ILE A 254 -8.11 6.48 -10.07
CA ILE A 254 -6.88 6.59 -10.86
C ILE A 254 -7.01 7.77 -11.83
N ALA A 255 -8.13 7.85 -12.54
CA ALA A 255 -8.40 8.93 -13.47
C ALA A 255 -8.42 10.31 -12.76
N ALA A 256 -9.08 10.43 -11.61
CA ALA A 256 -9.08 11.67 -10.83
C ALA A 256 -7.67 12.05 -10.34
N GLY A 257 -6.82 11.06 -10.04
CA GLY A 257 -5.39 11.29 -9.79
C GLY A 257 -4.64 11.89 -10.97
N PHE A 258 -4.87 11.36 -12.17
CA PHE A 258 -4.33 11.92 -13.41
C PHE A 258 -4.89 13.33 -13.69
N HIS A 259 -6.17 13.57 -13.42
CA HIS A 259 -6.74 14.91 -13.54
C HIS A 259 -6.08 15.88 -12.56
N GLN A 260 -5.85 15.49 -11.31
CA GLN A 260 -5.12 16.34 -10.36
C GLN A 260 -3.70 16.68 -10.83
N TYR A 261 -3.00 15.72 -11.42
CA TYR A 261 -1.71 15.96 -12.05
C TYR A 261 -1.81 16.94 -13.23
N SER A 262 -2.84 16.78 -14.09
CA SER A 262 -3.13 17.70 -15.20
C SER A 262 -3.39 19.12 -14.71
N VAL A 263 -4.19 19.28 -13.65
CA VAL A 263 -4.46 20.60 -13.05
C VAL A 263 -3.17 21.22 -12.51
N ALA A 264 -2.33 20.45 -11.80
CA ALA A 264 -1.06 20.96 -11.31
C ALA A 264 -0.18 21.48 -12.47
N TYR A 265 -0.12 20.73 -13.57
CA TYR A 265 0.61 21.11 -14.76
C TYR A 265 0.03 22.38 -15.44
N SER A 266 -1.29 22.41 -15.69
CA SER A 266 -1.98 23.50 -16.38
C SER A 266 -1.88 24.85 -15.64
N PHE A 267 -1.89 24.81 -14.30
CA PHE A 267 -1.82 26.01 -13.46
C PHE A 267 -0.39 26.30 -12.93
N GLY A 268 0.62 25.56 -13.40
CA GLY A 268 2.02 25.78 -12.98
C GLY A 268 2.26 25.52 -11.49
N VAL A 269 1.44 24.68 -10.85
CA VAL A 269 1.59 24.31 -9.45
C VAL A 269 2.81 23.41 -9.29
N ARG A 270 3.74 23.80 -8.42
CA ARG A 270 4.87 22.94 -8.04
C ARG A 270 4.33 21.72 -7.29
N SER A 271 4.33 20.57 -7.97
CA SER A 271 3.94 19.29 -7.38
C SER A 271 5.14 18.35 -7.30
N SER A 272 5.01 17.36 -6.43
CA SER A 272 6.02 16.34 -6.15
C SER A 272 5.37 14.98 -6.01
N LEU A 273 6.13 13.90 -6.15
CA LEU A 273 5.57 12.54 -6.04
C LEU A 273 4.98 12.27 -4.65
N GLY A 274 5.47 12.95 -3.61
CA GLY A 274 4.91 12.89 -2.25
C GLY A 274 3.47 13.38 -2.16
N ASP A 275 3.07 14.37 -2.96
CA ASP A 275 1.70 14.90 -2.97
C ASP A 275 0.66 13.86 -3.46
N TYR A 276 1.11 12.79 -4.14
CA TYR A 276 0.26 11.72 -4.66
C TYR A 276 0.19 10.47 -3.75
N LEU A 277 0.92 10.47 -2.63
CA LEU A 277 0.86 9.39 -1.62
C LEU A 277 -0.56 9.14 -1.09
N PRO A 278 -1.42 10.15 -0.85
CA PRO A 278 -2.79 9.92 -0.41
C PRO A 278 -3.60 9.06 -1.38
N LEU A 279 -3.40 9.22 -2.69
CA LEU A 279 -4.06 8.40 -3.70
C LEU A 279 -3.59 6.94 -3.63
N ALA A 280 -2.27 6.72 -3.54
CA ALA A 280 -1.71 5.38 -3.40
C ALA A 280 -2.25 4.67 -2.13
N ALA A 281 -2.35 5.40 -1.02
CA ALA A 281 -2.93 4.93 0.23
C ALA A 281 -4.39 4.47 0.05
N VAL A 282 -5.24 5.31 -0.53
CA VAL A 282 -6.65 4.97 -0.80
C VAL A 282 -6.77 3.77 -1.73
N LEU A 283 -6.06 3.76 -2.86
CA LEU A 283 -6.11 2.67 -3.84
C LEU A 283 -5.71 1.34 -3.20
N ALA A 284 -4.66 1.33 -2.36
CA ALA A 284 -4.25 0.16 -1.62
C ALA A 284 -5.35 -0.32 -0.65
N LEU A 285 -5.96 0.60 0.13
CA LEU A 285 -7.03 0.26 1.07
C LEU A 285 -8.27 -0.30 0.35
N VAL A 286 -8.69 0.33 -0.75
CA VAL A 286 -9.82 -0.15 -1.56
C VAL A 286 -9.50 -1.52 -2.14
N THR A 287 -8.32 -1.71 -2.73
CA THR A 287 -7.89 -3.00 -3.30
C THR A 287 -7.87 -4.11 -2.25
N VAL A 288 -7.30 -3.84 -1.08
CA VAL A 288 -7.24 -4.78 0.04
C VAL A 288 -8.63 -5.21 0.51
N GLU A 289 -9.60 -4.30 0.48
CA GLU A 289 -10.96 -4.57 0.89
C GLU A 289 -11.76 -5.33 -0.20
N VAL A 290 -11.54 -4.99 -1.48
CA VAL A 290 -12.06 -5.76 -2.62
C VAL A 290 -11.55 -7.20 -2.56
N MET A 291 -10.24 -7.39 -2.39
CA MET A 291 -9.63 -8.71 -2.26
C MET A 291 -10.17 -9.48 -1.06
N ARG A 292 -10.44 -8.81 0.07
CA ARG A 292 -11.02 -9.47 1.25
C ARG A 292 -12.39 -10.07 0.92
N ARG A 293 -13.23 -9.30 0.22
CA ARG A 293 -14.58 -9.74 -0.15
C ARG A 293 -14.59 -10.91 -1.11
N HIS A 294 -13.58 -11.02 -1.97
CA HIS A 294 -13.44 -12.12 -2.93
C HIS A 294 -12.59 -13.29 -2.41
N GLY A 295 -12.40 -13.37 -1.09
CA GLY A 295 -11.73 -14.51 -0.45
C GLY A 295 -10.23 -14.61 -0.72
N VAL A 296 -9.59 -13.55 -1.24
CA VAL A 296 -8.15 -13.60 -1.51
C VAL A 296 -7.37 -13.73 -0.21
N ASP A 297 -6.29 -14.51 -0.28
CA ASP A 297 -5.48 -14.89 0.87
C ASP A 297 -4.96 -13.65 1.64
N ARG A 298 -4.75 -13.85 2.94
CA ARG A 298 -4.37 -12.77 3.85
C ARG A 298 -2.99 -12.18 3.53
N MET A 299 -2.08 -12.97 2.96
CA MET A 299 -0.71 -12.56 2.71
C MET A 299 -0.65 -11.60 1.50
N SER A 300 -1.31 -11.95 0.39
CA SER A 300 -1.43 -11.05 -0.76
C SER A 300 -2.06 -9.71 -0.38
N ARG A 301 -3.09 -9.73 0.48
CA ARG A 301 -3.69 -8.50 1.00
C ARG A 301 -2.73 -7.69 1.88
N ALA A 302 -1.94 -8.35 2.71
CA ALA A 302 -0.92 -7.67 3.52
C ALA A 302 0.18 -7.04 2.66
N ILE A 303 0.60 -7.71 1.57
CA ILE A 303 1.59 -7.18 0.61
C ILE A 303 1.07 -5.91 -0.06
N ILE A 304 -0.16 -5.91 -0.56
CA ILE A 304 -0.74 -4.71 -1.18
C ILE A 304 -0.89 -3.57 -0.16
N ALA A 305 -1.26 -3.90 1.07
CA ALA A 305 -1.33 -2.92 2.14
C ALA A 305 0.03 -2.28 2.47
N LEU A 306 1.17 -2.88 2.08
CA LEU A 306 2.51 -2.31 2.24
C LEU A 306 2.91 -1.38 1.08
N ALA A 307 2.20 -1.37 -0.05
CA ALA A 307 2.58 -0.56 -1.21
C ALA A 307 2.71 0.95 -0.89
N PRO A 308 1.79 1.59 -0.12
CA PRO A 308 1.94 2.99 0.26
C PRO A 308 3.11 3.25 1.22
N LEU A 309 3.48 2.27 2.06
CA LEU A 309 4.66 2.38 2.92
C LEU A 309 5.93 2.44 2.06
N VAL A 310 6.06 1.51 1.10
CA VAL A 310 7.20 1.49 0.17
C VAL A 310 7.25 2.77 -0.65
N ALA A 311 6.12 3.22 -1.20
CA ALA A 311 6.05 4.48 -1.93
C ALA A 311 6.47 5.68 -1.07
N GLY A 312 5.99 5.76 0.18
CA GLY A 312 6.37 6.82 1.12
C GLY A 312 7.87 6.83 1.43
N LEU A 313 8.47 5.66 1.66
CA LEU A 313 9.91 5.54 1.90
C LEU A 313 10.73 5.92 0.65
N VAL A 314 10.30 5.54 -0.55
CA VAL A 314 10.95 5.94 -1.81
C VAL A 314 10.87 7.45 -2.02
N VAL A 315 9.69 8.05 -1.78
CA VAL A 315 9.50 9.51 -1.86
C VAL A 315 10.46 10.23 -0.93
N VAL A 316 10.57 9.78 0.32
CA VAL A 316 11.50 10.39 1.29
C VAL A 316 12.95 10.17 0.89
N ALA A 317 13.31 8.95 0.47
CA ALA A 317 14.69 8.61 0.13
C ALA A 317 15.22 9.37 -1.10
N GLN A 318 14.35 9.61 -2.08
CA GLN A 318 14.69 10.35 -3.29
C GLN A 318 14.39 11.86 -3.19
N GLN A 319 14.00 12.35 -2.01
CA GLN A 319 13.64 13.76 -1.78
C GLN A 319 12.55 14.27 -2.74
N LEU A 320 11.62 13.40 -3.11
CA LEU A 320 10.54 13.70 -4.07
C LEU A 320 9.32 14.33 -3.38
N TYR A 321 9.54 15.21 -2.41
CA TYR A 321 8.52 15.95 -1.69
C TYR A 321 9.00 17.39 -1.42
N ILE A 322 8.08 18.36 -1.38
CA ILE A 322 8.45 19.79 -1.35
C ILE A 322 8.43 20.37 0.06
N GLU A 323 7.52 19.92 0.93
CA GLU A 323 7.31 20.52 2.25
C GLU A 323 7.75 19.62 3.40
N GLY A 324 8.37 20.23 4.40
CA GLY A 324 8.54 19.64 5.74
C GLY A 324 7.25 19.72 6.57
N ALA A 325 7.37 19.55 7.88
CA ALA A 325 6.25 19.66 8.81
C ALA A 325 5.75 21.13 8.95
N SER A 326 4.97 21.60 7.99
CA SER A 326 4.22 22.86 8.06
C SER A 326 2.85 22.61 8.73
N VAL A 327 2.20 23.66 9.24
CA VAL A 327 0.80 23.59 9.75
C VAL A 327 -0.21 23.95 8.63
N SER A 328 0.26 24.17 7.40
CA SER A 328 -0.58 24.53 6.25
C SER A 328 -1.24 23.30 5.62
N LEU A 329 -2.02 23.48 4.56
CA LEU A 329 -2.61 22.37 3.79
C LEU A 329 -1.55 21.43 3.17
N GLY A 330 -0.28 21.85 3.13
CA GLY A 330 0.83 21.05 2.63
C GLY A 330 1.21 19.86 3.47
N VAL A 331 0.65 19.72 4.69
CA VAL A 331 0.83 18.49 5.50
C VAL A 331 0.33 17.24 4.75
N MET A 332 -0.58 17.37 3.78
CA MET A 332 -1.06 16.24 2.99
C MET A 332 0.03 15.61 2.11
N GLY A 333 1.03 16.39 1.69
CA GLY A 333 2.21 15.92 0.99
C GLY A 333 3.30 15.41 1.94
N TYR A 334 3.13 15.55 3.25
CA TYR A 334 4.10 15.15 4.27
C TYR A 334 4.02 13.63 4.52
N PRO A 335 5.01 12.82 4.10
CA PRO A 335 4.92 11.37 4.15
C PRO A 335 4.62 10.78 5.55
N PRO A 336 5.21 11.28 6.66
CA PRO A 336 4.91 10.76 8.00
C PRO A 336 3.44 10.87 8.40
N LEU A 337 2.74 11.93 7.97
CA LEU A 337 1.30 12.06 8.24
C LEU A 337 0.53 10.94 7.56
N ILE A 338 0.75 10.74 6.26
CA ILE A 338 0.03 9.72 5.48
C ILE A 338 0.35 8.31 5.99
N LEU A 339 1.62 8.02 6.31
CA LEU A 339 2.03 6.77 6.94
C LEU A 339 1.37 6.58 8.31
N GLY A 340 1.23 7.64 9.10
CA GLY A 340 0.57 7.62 10.41
C GLY A 340 -0.92 7.34 10.32
N LEU A 341 -1.62 7.99 9.38
CA LEU A 341 -3.03 7.74 9.09
C LEU A 341 -3.25 6.29 8.62
N MET A 342 -2.38 5.78 7.74
CA MET A 342 -2.40 4.39 7.31
C MET A 342 -2.14 3.42 8.47
N CYS A 343 -1.16 3.72 9.33
CA CYS A 343 -0.89 2.95 10.54
C CYS A 343 -2.15 2.82 11.41
N ALA A 344 -2.77 3.96 11.73
CA ALA A 344 -3.96 4.02 12.57
C ALA A 344 -5.13 3.25 11.94
N PHE A 345 -5.38 3.45 10.64
CA PHE A 345 -6.47 2.77 9.93
C PHE A 345 -6.25 1.25 9.87
N ILE A 346 -5.05 0.81 9.51
CA ILE A 346 -4.73 -0.62 9.42
C ILE A 346 -4.79 -1.27 10.80
N ALA A 347 -4.28 -0.62 11.85
CA ALA A 347 -4.36 -1.11 13.22
C ALA A 347 -5.81 -1.23 13.69
N TRP A 348 -6.61 -0.17 13.52
CA TRP A 348 -8.04 -0.17 13.85
C TRP A 348 -8.79 -1.30 13.12
N ARG A 349 -8.54 -1.45 11.82
CA ARG A 349 -9.13 -2.53 11.01
C ARG A 349 -8.72 -3.91 11.52
N ALA A 350 -7.44 -4.10 11.81
CA ALA A 350 -6.91 -5.36 12.32
C ALA A 350 -7.55 -5.75 13.65
N LEU A 351 -7.75 -4.78 14.55
CA LEU A 351 -8.43 -4.98 15.84
C LEU A 351 -9.93 -5.28 15.65
N LYS A 352 -10.61 -4.55 14.76
CA LYS A 352 -12.05 -4.70 14.53
C LYS A 352 -12.43 -6.00 13.83
N ILE A 353 -11.65 -6.43 12.84
CA ILE A 353 -11.92 -7.66 12.05
C ILE A 353 -11.22 -8.88 12.68
N GLY A 354 -10.26 -8.70 13.58
CA GLY A 354 -9.50 -9.78 14.20
C GLY A 354 -8.39 -10.36 13.31
N GLU A 355 -8.04 -9.69 12.20
CA GLU A 355 -6.98 -10.14 11.29
C GLU A 355 -5.58 -9.73 11.82
N ARG A 356 -5.03 -10.53 12.74
CA ARG A 356 -3.73 -10.27 13.39
C ARG A 356 -2.57 -9.99 12.43
N ALA A 357 -2.60 -10.49 11.19
CA ALA A 357 -1.57 -10.24 10.20
C ALA A 357 -1.40 -8.73 9.89
N PHE A 358 -2.50 -7.97 9.89
CA PHE A 358 -2.47 -6.53 9.64
C PHE A 358 -1.87 -5.73 10.80
N LEU A 359 -1.79 -6.28 12.02
CA LEU A 359 -1.06 -5.62 13.11
C LEU A 359 0.44 -5.53 12.81
N TYR A 360 1.00 -6.50 12.08
CA TYR A 360 2.39 -6.42 11.63
C TYR A 360 2.60 -5.35 10.58
N VAL A 361 1.65 -5.25 9.63
CA VAL A 361 1.67 -4.17 8.64
C VAL A 361 1.60 -2.82 9.35
N ALA A 362 0.68 -2.63 10.30
CA ALA A 362 0.61 -1.41 11.10
C ALA A 362 1.91 -1.12 11.87
N ALA A 363 2.54 -2.13 12.47
CA ALA A 363 3.83 -1.95 13.15
C ALA A 363 4.93 -1.48 12.19
N LEU A 364 4.97 -2.00 10.96
CA LEU A 364 5.91 -1.52 9.93
C LEU A 364 5.63 -0.07 9.53
N TYR A 365 4.35 0.30 9.40
CA TYR A 365 3.98 1.71 9.20
C TYR A 365 4.42 2.59 10.37
N LEU A 366 4.26 2.15 11.62
CA LEU A 366 4.71 2.90 12.80
C LEU A 366 6.23 3.13 12.77
N VAL A 367 7.01 2.10 12.41
CA VAL A 367 8.46 2.22 12.20
C VAL A 367 8.76 3.22 11.08
N GLY A 368 8.03 3.16 9.96
CA GLY A 368 8.14 4.13 8.88
C GLY A 368 7.85 5.57 9.31
N VAL A 369 6.80 5.77 10.11
CA VAL A 369 6.44 7.09 10.68
C VAL A 369 7.59 7.62 11.54
N VAL A 370 8.10 6.83 12.50
CA VAL A 370 9.21 7.26 13.35
C VAL A 370 10.47 7.54 12.52
N LEU A 371 10.79 6.69 11.55
CA LEU A 371 11.95 6.85 10.67
C LEU A 371 11.89 8.16 9.90
N THR A 372 10.70 8.52 9.40
CA THR A 372 10.49 9.69 8.53
C THR A 372 10.06 10.94 9.29
N PHE A 373 9.80 10.85 10.59
CA PHE A 373 9.40 11.98 11.42
C PHE A 373 10.47 13.08 11.42
N GLY A 374 10.08 14.32 11.18
CA GLY A 374 11.04 15.43 11.08
C GLY A 374 11.95 15.40 9.85
N ALA A 375 11.71 14.49 8.88
CA ALA A 375 12.44 14.52 7.62
C ALA A 375 12.21 15.85 6.89
N ASP A 376 13.30 16.48 6.46
CA ASP A 376 13.34 17.73 5.71
C ASP A 376 13.89 17.45 4.32
N PRO A 377 13.21 17.85 3.23
CA PRO A 377 13.65 17.58 1.87
C PRO A 377 15.01 18.20 1.55
N SER A 378 15.38 19.30 2.22
CA SER A 378 16.66 20.00 2.01
C SER A 378 17.89 19.24 2.54
N THR A 379 17.69 18.33 3.49
CA THR A 379 18.77 17.66 4.20
C THR A 379 18.99 16.20 3.79
N GLY A 380 17.99 15.60 3.15
CA GLY A 380 18.07 14.25 2.59
C GLY A 380 18.05 13.12 3.63
N LEU A 381 18.69 11.99 3.28
CA LEU A 381 18.68 10.76 4.08
C LEU A 381 19.36 10.88 5.45
N SER A 382 20.17 11.92 5.64
CA SER A 382 20.95 12.12 6.88
C SER A 382 20.10 12.50 8.08
N TYR A 383 18.88 13.03 7.86
CA TYR A 383 17.94 13.45 8.91
C TYR A 383 16.85 12.42 9.22
N LEU A 384 16.90 11.23 8.63
CA LEU A 384 16.00 10.16 9.05
C LEU A 384 16.36 9.70 10.46
N ASN A 385 15.34 9.43 11.28
CA ASN A 385 15.53 8.96 12.64
C ASN A 385 15.84 7.46 12.67
N TRP A 386 16.96 7.07 12.06
CA TRP A 386 17.46 5.70 12.04
C TRP A 386 17.60 5.12 13.46
N ASN A 387 18.07 5.92 14.41
CA ASN A 387 18.22 5.50 15.80
C ASN A 387 16.85 5.21 16.45
N ALA A 388 15.90 6.15 16.39
CA ALA A 388 14.60 5.98 17.04
C ALA A 388 13.77 4.86 16.40
N SER A 389 13.79 4.76 15.07
CA SER A 389 13.10 3.69 14.34
C SER A 389 13.73 2.31 14.61
N GLY A 390 15.06 2.25 14.68
CA GLY A 390 15.79 1.03 15.05
C GLY A 390 15.46 0.57 16.47
N ILE A 391 15.45 1.48 17.45
CA ILE A 391 15.04 1.19 18.83
C ILE A 391 13.60 0.68 18.86
N LEU A 392 12.67 1.36 18.19
CA LEU A 392 11.27 0.95 18.13
C LEU A 392 11.11 -0.46 17.53
N LEU A 393 11.84 -0.76 16.44
CA LEU A 393 11.83 -2.07 15.80
C LEU A 393 12.35 -3.16 16.77
N ILE A 394 13.49 -2.92 17.41
CA ILE A 394 14.09 -3.87 18.36
C ILE A 394 13.13 -4.11 19.53
N VAL A 395 12.62 -3.06 20.17
CA VAL A 395 11.66 -3.16 21.29
C VAL A 395 10.40 -3.92 20.85
N GLY A 396 9.89 -3.63 19.66
CA GLY A 396 8.73 -4.34 19.09
C GLY A 396 8.98 -5.83 18.89
N VAL A 397 10.15 -6.21 18.33
CA VAL A 397 10.51 -7.63 18.13
C VAL A 397 10.74 -8.33 19.47
N VAL A 398 11.41 -7.69 20.44
CA VAL A 398 11.59 -8.24 21.79
C VAL A 398 10.24 -8.47 22.47
N ALA A 399 9.35 -7.48 22.47
CA ALA A 399 8.02 -7.59 23.06
C ALA A 399 7.23 -8.73 22.39
N LEU A 400 7.29 -8.84 21.07
CA LEU A 400 6.63 -9.91 20.32
C LEU A 400 7.22 -11.29 20.65
N ALA A 401 8.55 -11.37 20.80
CA ALA A 401 9.23 -12.60 21.19
C ALA A 401 8.80 -13.07 22.59
N ILE A 402 8.70 -12.15 23.55
CA ILE A 402 8.24 -12.42 24.92
C ILE A 402 6.78 -12.88 24.91
N VAL A 403 5.88 -12.11 24.29
CA VAL A 403 4.44 -12.41 24.25
C VAL A 403 4.16 -13.74 23.58
N ARG A 404 4.85 -14.05 22.48
CA ARG A 404 4.68 -15.31 21.75
C ARG A 404 5.50 -16.46 22.31
N LYS A 405 6.37 -16.20 23.29
CA LYS A 405 7.42 -17.13 23.73
C LYS A 405 8.18 -17.72 22.53
N ASN A 406 8.39 -16.89 21.50
CA ASN A 406 9.04 -17.30 20.26
C ASN A 406 10.50 -16.85 20.29
N MET A 407 11.35 -17.83 20.44
CA MET A 407 12.78 -17.65 20.59
C MET A 407 13.51 -17.27 19.30
N GLY A 408 13.01 -17.69 18.14
CA GLY A 408 13.56 -17.22 16.87
C GLY A 408 13.48 -15.70 16.77
N LEU A 409 12.35 -15.12 17.19
CA LEU A 409 12.19 -13.67 17.28
C LEU A 409 13.11 -13.04 18.33
N ALA A 410 13.32 -13.70 19.47
CA ALA A 410 14.23 -13.21 20.50
C ALA A 410 15.68 -13.14 19.99
N ILE A 411 16.15 -14.18 19.31
CA ILE A 411 17.49 -14.22 18.70
C ILE A 411 17.59 -13.12 17.63
N VAL A 412 16.59 -12.99 16.75
CA VAL A 412 16.55 -11.92 15.74
C VAL A 412 16.63 -10.54 16.40
N SER A 413 15.93 -10.29 17.51
CA SER A 413 16.04 -9.00 18.20
C SER A 413 17.42 -8.72 18.77
N VAL A 414 18.12 -9.72 19.32
CA VAL A 414 19.49 -9.55 19.83
C VAL A 414 20.46 -9.29 18.68
N VAL A 415 20.31 -9.98 17.55
CA VAL A 415 21.11 -9.73 16.35
C VAL A 415 20.87 -8.31 15.83
N LEU A 416 19.61 -7.88 15.72
CA LEU A 416 19.26 -6.53 15.29
C LEU A 416 19.81 -5.47 16.25
N LEU A 417 19.78 -5.72 17.55
CA LEU A 417 20.36 -4.83 18.56
C LEU A 417 21.87 -4.73 18.42
N ALA A 418 22.57 -5.87 18.26
CA ALA A 418 24.01 -5.89 18.07
C ALA A 418 24.41 -5.10 16.81
N VAL A 419 23.76 -5.38 15.66
CA VAL A 419 24.00 -4.65 14.41
C VAL A 419 23.69 -3.15 14.57
N GLY A 420 22.54 -2.81 15.14
CA GLY A 420 22.12 -1.42 15.33
C GLY A 420 23.06 -0.62 16.23
N CYS A 421 23.51 -1.19 17.34
CA CYS A 421 24.45 -0.55 18.24
C CYS A 421 25.83 -0.36 17.60
N THR A 422 26.28 -1.30 16.76
CA THR A 422 27.55 -1.12 16.02
C THR A 422 27.49 -0.08 14.92
N ALA A 423 26.34 0.05 14.26
CA ALA A 423 26.16 1.05 13.20
C ALA A 423 25.95 2.47 13.76
N SER A 424 25.43 2.59 14.98
CA SER A 424 25.12 3.88 15.60
C SER A 424 26.33 4.47 16.31
N ARG A 425 26.83 5.63 15.83
CA ARG A 425 27.92 6.37 16.49
C ARG A 425 27.60 6.70 17.95
N THR A 426 26.35 7.08 18.24
CA THR A 426 25.92 7.42 19.60
C THR A 426 26.00 6.22 20.54
N ALA A 427 25.55 5.04 20.08
CA ALA A 427 25.65 3.81 20.87
C ALA A 427 27.12 3.37 21.03
N CYS A 428 27.91 3.46 19.96
CA CYS A 428 29.34 3.15 19.99
C CYS A 428 30.06 4.03 21.03
N ASN A 429 29.83 5.35 21.03
CA ASN A 429 30.43 6.27 21.99
C ASN A 429 30.03 5.98 23.45
N LEU A 430 28.82 5.47 23.69
CA LEU A 430 28.38 5.06 25.02
C LEU A 430 29.17 3.82 25.50
N VAL A 431 29.44 2.89 24.58
CA VAL A 431 30.12 1.62 24.86
C VAL A 431 31.65 1.74 24.76
N GLN A 432 32.19 2.82 24.18
CA GLN A 432 33.63 3.09 24.07
C GLN A 432 34.38 3.10 25.40
N THR A 433 33.66 3.27 26.53
CA THR A 433 34.25 3.11 27.86
C THR A 433 34.66 1.66 28.18
N VAL A 434 34.14 0.69 27.43
CA VAL A 434 34.32 -0.75 27.66
C VAL A 434 34.80 -1.49 26.40
N ALA A 435 34.54 -0.96 25.20
CA ALA A 435 34.86 -1.62 23.94
C ALA A 435 35.39 -0.60 22.91
N GLU A 436 36.64 -0.76 22.47
CA GLU A 436 37.26 0.22 21.58
C GLU A 436 36.83 0.08 20.13
N GLU A 437 36.66 -1.15 19.66
CA GLU A 437 36.31 -1.41 18.28
C GLU A 437 34.82 -1.73 18.10
N PRO A 438 34.19 -1.38 16.96
CA PRO A 438 32.80 -1.72 16.67
C PRO A 438 32.52 -3.23 16.80
N PHE A 439 33.48 -4.08 16.43
CA PHE A 439 33.35 -5.52 16.57
C PHE A 439 33.19 -5.98 18.03
N ASP A 440 33.82 -5.29 18.98
CA ASP A 440 33.74 -5.63 20.40
C ASP A 440 32.35 -5.34 20.95
N VAL A 441 31.75 -4.21 20.53
CA VAL A 441 30.36 -3.86 20.82
C VAL A 441 29.41 -4.93 20.27
N PHE A 442 29.63 -5.38 19.03
CA PHE A 442 28.84 -6.46 18.42
C PHE A 442 28.92 -7.74 19.24
N ALA A 443 30.15 -8.19 19.53
CA ALA A 443 30.42 -9.44 20.22
C ALA A 443 29.86 -9.43 21.65
N LEU A 444 29.99 -8.32 22.37
CA LEU A 444 29.40 -8.11 23.70
C LEU A 444 27.87 -8.24 23.67
N ILE A 445 27.21 -7.48 22.80
CA ILE A 445 25.74 -7.45 22.75
C ILE A 445 25.18 -8.78 22.27
N LEU A 446 25.76 -9.36 21.22
CA LEU A 446 25.31 -10.64 20.68
C LEU A 446 25.55 -11.77 21.68
N GLY A 447 26.76 -11.88 22.21
CA GLY A 447 27.14 -12.94 23.14
C GLY A 447 26.44 -12.83 24.49
N GLY A 448 26.45 -11.63 25.08
CA GLY A 448 25.74 -11.33 26.33
C GLY A 448 24.22 -11.49 26.16
N GLY A 449 23.65 -10.95 25.09
CA GLY A 449 22.22 -11.03 24.79
C GLY A 449 21.73 -12.46 24.61
N ILE A 450 22.42 -13.29 23.82
CA ILE A 450 22.07 -14.71 23.67
C ILE A 450 22.20 -15.46 25.00
N THR A 451 23.23 -15.16 25.80
CA THR A 451 23.40 -15.78 27.13
C THR A 451 22.24 -15.43 28.06
N ILE A 452 21.80 -14.17 28.10
CA ILE A 452 20.60 -13.75 28.85
C ILE A 452 19.36 -14.49 28.34
N LEU A 453 19.20 -14.62 27.01
CA LEU A 453 18.10 -15.40 26.45
C LEU A 453 18.16 -16.87 26.92
N CYS A 454 19.35 -17.49 27.03
CA CYS A 454 19.52 -18.85 27.56
C CYS A 454 19.07 -18.98 29.01
N MET A 455 19.18 -17.93 29.81
CA MET A 455 18.64 -17.91 31.16
C MET A 455 17.11 -17.78 31.16
N LEU A 456 16.55 -16.91 30.32
CA LEU A 456 15.11 -16.64 30.26
C LEU A 456 14.30 -17.76 29.56
N PHE A 457 14.88 -18.44 28.58
CA PHE A 457 14.23 -19.44 27.73
C PHE A 457 14.92 -20.81 27.81
N ALA A 458 15.42 -21.17 28.99
CA ALA A 458 16.24 -22.34 29.31
C ALA A 458 15.94 -23.64 28.54
N LYS A 459 14.66 -23.95 28.27
CA LYS A 459 14.23 -25.23 27.65
C LYS A 459 14.04 -25.16 26.13
N ALA A 460 14.05 -23.97 25.53
CA ALA A 460 13.70 -23.81 24.13
C ALA A 460 14.91 -23.63 23.21
N ILE A 461 16.09 -23.24 23.73
CA ILE A 461 17.20 -22.74 22.91
C ILE A 461 17.88 -23.80 22.06
N PRO A 462 18.08 -23.55 20.74
CA PRO A 462 18.82 -24.48 19.90
C PRO A 462 20.27 -24.42 20.34
N ARG A 463 20.89 -25.59 20.55
CA ARG A 463 22.31 -25.71 20.98
C ARG A 463 23.26 -24.83 20.16
N PHE A 464 22.99 -24.73 18.85
CA PHE A 464 23.75 -23.88 17.94
C PHE A 464 23.74 -22.40 18.35
N ALA A 465 22.59 -21.83 18.72
CA ALA A 465 22.51 -20.43 19.13
C ALA A 465 23.31 -20.20 20.41
N THR A 466 23.21 -21.11 21.39
CA THR A 466 24.00 -21.03 22.63
C THR A 466 25.50 -21.08 22.35
N MET A 467 25.97 -22.01 21.52
CA MET A 467 27.38 -22.09 21.12
C MET A 467 27.87 -20.80 20.47
N VAL A 468 27.09 -20.24 19.55
CA VAL A 468 27.40 -18.95 18.89
C VAL A 468 27.47 -17.83 19.92
N GLY A 469 26.47 -17.71 20.80
CA GLY A 469 26.45 -16.69 21.85
C GLY A 469 27.64 -16.79 22.80
N THR A 470 27.97 -17.99 23.27
CA THR A 470 29.14 -18.21 24.14
C THR A 470 30.45 -17.89 23.43
N LEU A 471 30.57 -18.22 22.14
CA LEU A 471 31.77 -17.94 21.35
C LEU A 471 31.98 -16.43 21.21
N PHE A 472 30.95 -15.67 20.84
CA PHE A 472 31.04 -14.21 20.73
C PHE A 472 31.34 -13.54 22.07
N LEU A 473 30.75 -14.03 23.17
CA LEU A 473 31.04 -13.51 24.50
C LEU A 473 32.50 -13.81 24.91
N ALA A 474 33.00 -15.01 24.62
CA ALA A 474 34.39 -15.37 24.90
C ALA A 474 35.37 -14.52 24.08
N VAL A 475 35.09 -14.28 22.79
CA VAL A 475 35.89 -13.39 21.94
C VAL A 475 35.95 -11.99 22.53
N PHE A 476 34.81 -11.43 22.94
CA PHE A 476 34.77 -10.13 23.61
C PHE A 476 35.61 -10.09 24.89
N LEU A 477 35.47 -11.10 25.77
CA LEU A 477 36.22 -11.17 27.03
C LEU A 477 37.73 -11.30 26.83
N VAL A 478 38.17 -12.07 25.84
CA VAL A 478 39.59 -12.20 25.48
C VAL A 478 40.13 -10.87 24.95
N ARG A 479 39.34 -10.17 24.13
CA ARG A 479 39.75 -8.84 23.66
C ARG A 479 39.83 -7.85 24.81
N LEU A 480 38.85 -7.83 25.71
CA LEU A 480 38.89 -7.00 26.93
C LEU A 480 40.10 -7.32 27.82
N GLN A 481 40.51 -8.58 27.90
CA GLN A 481 41.67 -9.03 28.69
C GLN A 481 43.00 -8.48 28.16
N LEU A 482 43.16 -8.36 26.84
CA LEU A 482 44.37 -7.75 26.24
C LEU A 482 44.58 -6.30 26.70
N TRP A 483 43.53 -5.65 27.20
CA TRP A 483 43.56 -4.27 27.67
C TRP A 483 43.82 -4.14 29.19
N ASN A 484 43.64 -5.20 29.98
CA ASN A 484 43.74 -5.12 31.43
C ASN A 484 44.23 -6.43 32.06
N GLU A 485 45.52 -6.47 32.40
CA GLU A 485 46.20 -7.65 32.95
C GLU A 485 45.60 -8.17 34.28
N GLN A 486 44.80 -7.36 34.99
CA GLN A 486 44.17 -7.76 36.26
C GLN A 486 42.87 -8.59 36.10
N LEU A 487 42.27 -8.67 34.90
CA LEU A 487 40.98 -9.36 34.68
C LEU A 487 41.09 -10.85 34.29
N VAL A 488 42.31 -11.37 34.18
CA VAL A 488 42.65 -12.70 33.62
C VAL A 488 41.98 -13.86 34.36
N LEU A 489 41.93 -13.83 35.69
CA LEU A 489 41.38 -14.94 36.48
C LEU A 489 39.85 -14.97 36.42
N SER A 490 39.22 -13.80 36.48
CA SER A 490 37.76 -13.65 36.41
C SER A 490 37.18 -14.01 35.04
N SER A 491 37.86 -13.65 33.94
CA SER A 491 37.37 -13.98 32.59
C SER A 491 37.40 -15.49 32.32
N VAL A 492 38.48 -16.17 32.71
CA VAL A 492 38.62 -17.63 32.59
C VAL A 492 37.59 -18.37 33.44
N ILE A 493 37.35 -17.90 34.67
CA ILE A 493 36.33 -18.49 35.56
C ILE A 493 34.93 -18.28 35.00
N ILE A 494 34.58 -17.08 34.52
CA ILE A 494 33.24 -16.79 33.95
C ILE A 494 33.03 -17.59 32.66
N SER A 495 34.04 -17.66 31.79
CA SER A 495 34.00 -18.45 30.56
C SER A 495 33.82 -19.94 30.86
N GLY A 496 34.53 -20.45 31.86
CA GLY A 496 34.43 -21.83 32.34
C GLY A 496 33.08 -22.15 32.96
N ILE A 497 32.51 -21.23 33.76
CA ILE A 497 31.18 -21.39 34.37
C ILE A 497 30.07 -21.34 33.31
N LEU A 498 30.19 -20.45 32.33
CA LEU A 498 29.23 -20.37 31.22
C LEU A 498 29.32 -21.61 30.33
N ALA A 499 30.52 -22.07 29.99
CA ALA A 499 30.73 -23.32 29.24
C ALA A 499 30.19 -24.53 30.01
N ALA A 500 30.45 -24.62 31.32
CA ALA A 500 29.94 -25.69 32.17
C ALA A 500 28.41 -25.65 32.34
N GLY A 501 27.81 -24.47 32.49
CA GLY A 501 26.36 -24.31 32.59
C GLY A 501 25.62 -24.63 31.28
N VAL A 502 26.24 -24.35 30.13
CA VAL A 502 25.76 -24.77 28.81
C VAL A 502 25.91 -26.28 28.62
N TRP A 503 27.02 -26.86 29.08
CA TRP A 503 27.29 -28.29 28.94
C TRP A 503 26.45 -29.16 29.88
N TYR A 504 26.17 -28.70 31.10
CA TYR A 504 25.36 -29.42 32.08
C TYR A 504 23.86 -29.51 31.72
N ARG A 505 23.37 -28.60 30.87
CA ARG A 505 22.01 -28.62 30.34
C ARG A 505 21.87 -29.30 28.97
N ALA A 506 22.99 -29.55 28.28
CA ALA A 506 23.04 -30.27 27.01
C ALA A 506 22.85 -31.77 27.23
#